data_AF-A0A2I3RS84-F1
#
_entry.id   AF-A0A2I3RS84-F1
#
_cell.length_a   1.000
_cell.length_b   1.000
_cell.length_c   1.000
_cell.angle_alpha   90.00
_cell.angle_beta   90.00
_cell.angle_gamma   90.00
#
_symmetry.space_group_name_H-M   'P 1'
#
loop_
_entity.id
_entity.type
_entity.pdbx_description
1 polymer ?
#
loop_
_entity_poly.entity_id
_entity_poly.type
_entity_poly.pdbx_seq_one_letter_code
_entity_poly.pdbx_strand_id
1 'polypeptide(L)'
;PLFINPRFNLPESLLGFTSTPAAMPSKGPLQSVQVFGRKKTATAVAHCKRGNGLIKVNGWPLEMIEPRMLQYKLLEPVLLLGKERFAGVDICVRMKGGGHVAQIYGIHQSISKALVAYYQKYVDEASKKEIKDILIQYDQTLLVADPRCCESKKFGGPGAHARYQKSYR
;
A
#
# COMPACT_ATOMS: atom_id res chain seq x y z
N PRO A 1 -68.99 -43.65 -30.36
CA PRO A 1 -67.55 -43.78 -30.67
C PRO A 1 -66.75 -42.70 -29.91
N LEU A 2 -66.44 -42.95 -28.63
CA LEU A 2 -65.17 -43.48 -28.13
C LEU A 2 -64.05 -42.41 -28.03
N PHE A 3 -63.29 -42.50 -26.92
CA PHE A 3 -62.02 -41.84 -26.57
C PHE A 3 -62.14 -40.50 -25.80
N ILE A 4 -62.21 -40.54 -24.46
CA ILE A 4 -61.13 -40.67 -23.45
C ILE A 4 -60.34 -39.35 -23.27
N ASN A 5 -60.59 -38.70 -22.12
CA ASN A 5 -59.67 -37.73 -21.49
C ASN A 5 -58.39 -38.47 -21.03
N PRO A 6 -57.22 -37.82 -21.04
CA PRO A 6 -56.81 -37.16 -19.78
C PRO A 6 -56.09 -35.83 -19.94
N ARG A 7 -56.35 -34.95 -18.97
CA ARG A 7 -55.56 -33.78 -18.60
C ARG A 7 -54.06 -34.12 -18.61
N PHE A 8 -53.31 -33.47 -19.49
CA PHE A 8 -51.86 -33.41 -19.41
C PHE A 8 -51.49 -32.33 -18.38
N ASN A 9 -51.14 -32.75 -17.17
CA ASN A 9 -50.43 -31.92 -16.19
C ASN A 9 -49.01 -31.68 -16.70
N LEU A 10 -48.70 -30.46 -17.15
CA LEU A 10 -47.33 -30.01 -17.36
C LEU A 10 -46.77 -29.48 -16.02
N PRO A 11 -45.56 -29.90 -15.61
CA PRO A 11 -44.98 -29.46 -14.35
C PRO A 11 -44.52 -27.99 -14.41
N GLU A 12 -45.03 -27.17 -13.50
CA GLU A 12 -44.48 -25.86 -13.14
C GLU A 12 -43.10 -26.03 -12.48
N SER A 13 -42.03 -26.26 -13.24
CA SER A 13 -40.71 -26.48 -12.62
C SER A 13 -39.49 -25.87 -13.30
N LEU A 14 -39.62 -24.86 -14.16
CA LEU A 14 -38.44 -24.18 -14.74
C LEU A 14 -38.60 -22.66 -14.95
N LEU A 15 -39.10 -21.94 -13.95
CA LEU A 15 -38.89 -20.48 -13.84
C LEU A 15 -38.44 -20.13 -12.42
N GLY A 16 -37.15 -20.34 -12.16
CA GLY A 16 -36.56 -20.14 -10.84
C GLY A 16 -35.08 -19.81 -10.87
N PHE A 17 -34.62 -18.96 -11.81
CA PHE A 17 -33.35 -18.26 -11.67
C PHE A 17 -33.62 -16.84 -11.18
N THR A 18 -34.13 -16.71 -9.95
CA THR A 18 -34.01 -15.45 -9.23
C THR A 18 -32.55 -15.34 -8.81
N SER A 19 -31.81 -14.44 -9.48
CA SER A 19 -30.50 -14.01 -9.02
C SER A 19 -30.60 -13.50 -7.60
N THR A 20 -30.14 -14.28 -6.63
CA THR A 20 -29.96 -13.82 -5.25
C THR A 20 -29.05 -12.60 -5.31
N PRO A 21 -29.48 -11.39 -4.88
CA PRO A 21 -28.54 -10.29 -4.76
C PRO A 21 -27.52 -10.70 -3.71
N ALA A 22 -26.26 -10.84 -4.12
CA ALA A 22 -25.16 -11.09 -3.20
C ALA A 22 -25.24 -10.04 -2.08
N ALA A 23 -25.46 -10.51 -0.85
CA ALA A 23 -25.57 -9.66 0.32
C ALA A 23 -24.34 -8.76 0.38
N MET A 24 -24.53 -7.44 0.22
CA MET A 24 -23.45 -6.49 0.38
C MET A 24 -22.93 -6.63 1.82
N PRO A 25 -21.62 -6.82 2.05
CA PRO A 25 -21.09 -6.89 3.39
C PRO A 25 -21.46 -5.58 4.09
N SER A 26 -22.25 -5.68 5.17
CA SER A 26 -22.61 -4.54 6.01
C SER A 26 -21.34 -3.78 6.37
N LYS A 27 -21.28 -2.49 6.03
CA LYS A 27 -20.14 -1.62 6.38
C LYS A 27 -20.02 -1.63 7.90
N GLY A 28 -19.10 -2.44 8.42
CA GLY A 28 -18.66 -2.35 9.81
C GLY A 28 -18.10 -0.95 10.10
N PRO A 29 -17.81 -0.63 11.37
CA PRO A 29 -17.27 0.67 11.74
C PRO A 29 -16.03 1.01 10.91
N LEU A 30 -15.88 2.29 10.55
CA LEU A 30 -14.80 2.79 9.69
C LEU A 30 -13.44 2.65 10.41
N GLN A 31 -12.81 1.50 10.24
CA GLN A 31 -11.45 1.22 10.70
C GLN A 31 -10.48 1.57 9.57
N SER A 32 -10.06 2.84 9.54
CA SER A 32 -9.11 3.32 8.56
C SER A 32 -8.09 4.28 9.16
N VAL A 33 -6.86 4.21 8.66
CA VAL A 33 -5.77 5.13 8.99
C VAL A 33 -5.12 5.59 7.69
N GLN A 34 -4.82 6.88 7.62
CA GLN A 34 -4.06 7.46 6.52
C GLN A 34 -2.70 7.94 7.04
N VAL A 35 -1.62 7.45 6.44
CA VAL A 35 -0.26 7.81 6.83
C VAL A 35 0.57 8.11 5.58
N PHE A 36 1.64 8.88 5.75
CA PHE A 36 2.54 9.24 4.65
C PHE A 36 3.98 8.77 4.88
N GLY A 37 4.64 8.40 3.80
CA GLY A 37 6.08 8.20 3.68
C GLY A 37 6.67 9.25 2.74
N ARG A 38 7.86 9.76 3.05
CA ARG A 38 8.53 10.80 2.27
C ARG A 38 9.99 10.46 2.08
N LYS A 39 10.45 10.57 0.84
CA LYS A 39 11.87 10.49 0.49
C LYS A 39 12.15 11.50 -0.61
N LYS A 40 13.08 12.43 -0.34
CA LYS A 40 13.31 13.59 -1.21
C LYS A 40 11.96 14.31 -1.50
N THR A 41 11.65 14.56 -2.77
CA THR A 41 10.40 15.18 -3.21
C THR A 41 9.25 14.18 -3.39
N ALA A 42 9.51 12.87 -3.31
CA ALA A 42 8.47 11.84 -3.43
C ALA A 42 7.64 11.77 -2.14
N THR A 43 6.31 11.82 -2.30
CA THR A 43 5.35 11.63 -1.19
C THR A 43 4.43 10.47 -1.54
N ALA A 44 4.42 9.46 -0.67
CA ALA A 44 3.55 8.30 -0.76
C ALA A 44 2.55 8.34 0.40
N VAL A 45 1.27 8.23 0.09
CA VAL A 45 0.18 8.27 1.07
C VAL A 45 -0.49 6.91 1.07
N ALA A 46 -0.39 6.20 2.19
CA ALA A 46 -0.98 4.89 2.40
C ALA A 46 -2.31 5.03 3.15
N HIS A 47 -3.37 4.52 2.54
CA HIS A 47 -4.65 4.28 3.21
C HIS A 47 -4.73 2.82 3.65
N CYS A 48 -4.64 2.59 4.96
CA CYS A 48 -4.93 1.30 5.56
C CYS A 48 -6.41 1.24 5.94
N LYS A 49 -7.07 0.16 5.55
CA LYS A 49 -8.43 -0.18 5.96
C LYS A 49 -8.45 -1.63 6.43
N ARG A 50 -9.42 -2.01 7.26
CA ARG A 50 -9.67 -3.43 7.55
C ARG A 50 -10.02 -4.18 6.25
N GLY A 51 -9.42 -5.34 6.04
CA GLY A 51 -9.56 -6.09 4.80
C GLY A 51 -8.88 -7.46 4.84
N ASN A 52 -8.46 -7.94 3.66
CA ASN A 52 -8.02 -9.32 3.41
C ASN A 52 -6.52 -9.42 3.06
N GLY A 53 -5.71 -8.40 3.36
CA GLY A 53 -4.27 -8.42 3.07
C GLY A 53 -3.88 -7.91 1.69
N LEU A 54 -4.74 -7.15 1.03
CA LEU A 54 -4.47 -6.68 -0.33
C LEU A 54 -3.67 -5.36 -0.32
N ILE A 55 -2.44 -5.41 -0.86
CA ILE A 55 -1.56 -4.25 -0.98
C ILE A 55 -1.46 -3.80 -2.45
N LYS A 56 -1.85 -2.55 -2.72
CA LYS A 56 -1.79 -1.95 -4.06
C LYS A 56 -1.16 -0.56 -4.02
N VAL A 57 -0.45 -0.22 -5.08
CA VAL A 57 0.14 1.11 -5.32
C VAL A 57 -0.41 1.66 -6.61
N ASN A 58 -1.08 2.81 -6.56
CA ASN A 58 -1.74 3.42 -7.71
C ASN A 58 -2.69 2.48 -8.48
N GLY A 59 -3.27 1.48 -7.80
CA GLY A 59 -4.15 0.47 -8.40
C GLY A 59 -3.45 -0.81 -8.86
N TRP A 60 -2.12 -0.82 -8.94
CA TRP A 60 -1.31 -1.96 -9.36
C TRP A 60 -0.79 -2.76 -8.15
N PRO A 61 -0.57 -4.08 -8.28
CA PRO A 61 0.04 -4.89 -7.21
C PRO A 61 1.53 -4.55 -7.04
N LEU A 62 2.10 -4.88 -5.86
CA LEU A 62 3.49 -4.54 -5.52
C LEU A 62 4.53 -5.08 -6.52
N GLU A 63 4.28 -6.26 -7.10
CA GLU A 63 5.21 -6.94 -8.00
C GLU A 63 5.34 -6.26 -9.36
N MET A 64 4.34 -5.47 -9.76
CA MET A 64 4.31 -4.82 -11.07
C MET A 64 4.94 -3.42 -11.05
N ILE A 65 5.46 -2.99 -9.90
CA ILE A 65 6.06 -1.66 -9.76
C ILE A 65 7.47 -1.67 -10.35
N GLU A 66 7.73 -0.73 -11.25
CA GLU A 66 9.04 -0.52 -11.83
C GLU A 66 9.88 0.47 -11.00
N PRO A 67 11.23 0.33 -10.98
CA PRO A 67 12.08 -0.73 -11.56
C PRO A 67 12.14 -2.03 -10.75
N ARG A 68 12.15 -3.18 -11.46
CA ARG A 68 12.22 -4.54 -10.87
C ARG A 68 13.47 -4.79 -10.01
N MET A 69 14.58 -4.11 -10.29
CA MET A 69 15.81 -4.26 -9.49
C MET A 69 15.62 -3.90 -8.01
N LEU A 70 14.69 -3.00 -7.72
CA LEU A 70 14.39 -2.53 -6.37
C LEU A 70 13.12 -3.17 -5.79
N GLN A 71 12.60 -4.22 -6.41
CA GLN A 71 11.36 -4.87 -5.99
C GLN A 71 11.46 -5.43 -4.57
N TYR A 72 12.61 -5.98 -4.18
CA TYR A 72 12.84 -6.45 -2.80
C TYR A 72 12.70 -5.33 -1.77
N LYS A 73 13.08 -4.09 -2.10
CA LYS A 73 12.88 -2.94 -1.20
C LYS A 73 11.41 -2.65 -0.94
N LEU A 74 10.49 -3.02 -1.83
CA LEU A 74 9.05 -2.87 -1.57
C LEU A 74 8.50 -4.00 -0.70
N LEU A 75 9.08 -5.19 -0.80
CA LEU A 75 8.64 -6.40 -0.11
C LEU A 75 9.23 -6.54 1.30
N GLU A 76 10.31 -5.84 1.61
CA GLU A 76 10.96 -5.81 2.94
C GLU A 76 9.97 -5.78 4.13
N PRO A 77 9.01 -4.84 4.23
CA PRO A 77 8.09 -4.81 5.38
C PRO A 77 7.18 -6.03 5.46
N VAL A 78 6.82 -6.62 4.31
CA VAL A 78 5.99 -7.82 4.23
C VAL A 78 6.79 -9.06 4.62
N LEU A 79 8.05 -9.13 4.20
CA LEU A 79 8.96 -10.25 4.50
C LEU A 79 9.41 -10.24 5.97
N LEU A 80 9.70 -9.07 6.54
CA LEU A 80 10.15 -8.93 7.93
C LEU A 80 9.05 -9.25 8.94
N LEU A 81 7.82 -8.78 8.70
CA LEU A 81 6.71 -8.93 9.63
C LEU A 81 5.88 -10.19 9.39
N GLY A 82 6.05 -10.83 8.23
CA GLY A 82 5.24 -11.96 7.78
C GLY A 82 3.87 -11.55 7.26
N LYS A 83 3.27 -12.41 6.40
CA LYS A 83 1.96 -12.16 5.79
C LYS A 83 0.81 -12.15 6.81
N GLU A 84 0.99 -12.81 7.95
CA GLU A 84 -0.01 -12.93 9.02
C GLU A 84 -0.42 -11.57 9.57
N ARG A 85 0.56 -10.67 9.83
CA ARG A 85 0.30 -9.32 10.35
C ARG A 85 -0.39 -8.42 9.33
N PHE A 86 -0.32 -8.74 8.03
CA PHE A 86 -1.00 -8.02 6.96
C PHE A 86 -2.37 -8.60 6.61
N ALA A 87 -2.67 -9.85 6.95
CA ALA A 87 -3.88 -10.54 6.50
C ALA A 87 -5.20 -9.84 6.89
N GLY A 88 -5.22 -9.07 7.98
CA GLY A 88 -6.40 -8.33 8.43
C GLY A 88 -6.58 -6.92 7.86
N VAL A 89 -5.66 -6.46 7.01
CA VAL A 89 -5.65 -5.08 6.49
C VAL A 89 -5.42 -5.01 4.98
N ASP A 90 -6.15 -4.13 4.31
CA ASP A 90 -5.86 -3.74 2.93
C ASP A 90 -5.17 -2.38 2.91
N ILE A 91 -4.16 -2.23 2.07
CA ILE A 91 -3.35 -1.03 1.96
C ILE A 91 -3.39 -0.52 0.52
N CYS A 92 -3.96 0.66 0.33
CA CYS A 92 -3.96 1.36 -0.95
C CYS A 92 -3.02 2.57 -0.86
N VAL A 93 -1.92 2.54 -1.61
CA VAL A 93 -0.93 3.62 -1.64
C VAL A 93 -1.12 4.50 -2.88
N ARG A 94 -1.14 5.81 -2.68
CA ARG A 94 -1.07 6.81 -3.76
C ARG A 94 0.26 7.53 -3.69
N MET A 95 1.00 7.57 -4.79
CA MET A 95 2.32 8.23 -4.84
C MET A 95 2.35 9.38 -5.84
N LYS A 96 3.02 10.48 -5.47
CA LYS A 96 3.23 11.65 -6.33
C LYS A 96 4.64 12.26 -6.11
N GLY A 97 5.20 12.83 -7.17
CA GLY A 97 6.48 13.55 -7.16
C GLY A 97 7.72 12.64 -7.08
N GLY A 98 8.90 13.26 -7.11
CA GLY A 98 10.19 12.55 -7.09
C GLY A 98 10.48 11.73 -8.34
N GLY A 99 11.51 10.88 -8.25
CA GLY A 99 11.87 9.89 -9.27
C GLY A 99 11.69 8.45 -8.77
N HIS A 100 11.85 7.45 -9.65
CA HIS A 100 11.51 6.05 -9.38
C HIS A 100 12.11 5.51 -8.07
N VAL A 101 13.40 5.72 -7.84
CA VAL A 101 14.06 5.26 -6.60
C VAL A 101 13.44 5.94 -5.37
N ALA A 102 13.27 7.26 -5.38
CA ALA A 102 12.70 7.99 -4.26
C ALA A 102 11.25 7.58 -3.98
N GLN A 103 10.47 7.28 -5.03
CA GLN A 103 9.10 6.79 -4.91
C GLN A 103 9.06 5.42 -4.23
N ILE A 104 9.94 4.49 -4.61
CA ILE A 104 10.04 3.17 -3.97
C ILE A 104 10.32 3.29 -2.48
N TYR A 105 11.32 4.08 -2.08
CA TYR A 105 11.60 4.32 -0.67
C TYR A 105 10.45 5.03 0.06
N GLY A 106 9.69 5.89 -0.63
CA GLY A 106 8.49 6.51 -0.10
C GLY A 106 7.38 5.48 0.18
N ILE A 107 7.10 4.60 -0.78
CA ILE A 107 6.12 3.51 -0.64
C ILE A 107 6.54 2.57 0.50
N HIS A 108 7.79 2.13 0.46
CA HIS A 108 8.43 1.30 1.46
C HIS A 108 8.17 1.81 2.88
N GLN A 109 8.46 3.09 3.11
CA GLN A 109 8.22 3.75 4.39
C GLN A 109 6.72 3.87 4.73
N SER A 110 5.89 4.19 3.74
CA SER A 110 4.46 4.40 3.97
C SER A 110 3.72 3.14 4.43
N ILE A 111 4.06 1.97 3.87
CA ILE A 111 3.46 0.67 4.23
C ILE A 111 3.78 0.34 5.69
N SER A 112 5.05 0.45 6.07
CA SER A 112 5.55 0.18 7.42
C SER A 112 4.88 1.06 8.48
N LYS A 113 4.83 2.38 8.22
CA LYS A 113 4.17 3.33 9.12
C LYS A 113 2.67 3.08 9.22
N ALA A 114 2.02 2.71 8.12
CA ALA A 114 0.58 2.54 8.11
C ALA A 114 0.14 1.31 8.91
N LEU A 115 0.95 0.24 8.95
CA LEU A 115 0.74 -0.86 9.88
C LEU A 115 0.90 -0.43 11.34
N VAL A 116 2.03 0.21 11.69
CA VAL A 116 2.29 0.64 13.07
C VAL A 116 1.17 1.56 13.59
N ALA A 117 0.69 2.48 12.75
CA ALA A 117 -0.39 3.39 13.11
C ALA A 117 -1.75 2.68 13.22
N TYR A 118 -2.00 1.64 12.42
CA TYR A 118 -3.22 0.84 12.51
C TYR A 118 -3.27 0.06 13.82
N TYR A 119 -2.19 -0.64 14.17
CA TYR A 119 -2.07 -1.38 15.43
C TYR A 119 -2.18 -0.45 16.65
N GLN A 120 -1.56 0.72 16.58
CA GLN A 120 -1.68 1.74 17.63
C GLN A 120 -3.13 2.19 17.88
N LYS A 121 -3.97 2.23 16.85
CA LYS A 121 -5.34 2.78 16.97
C LYS A 121 -6.40 1.71 17.24
N TYR A 122 -6.23 0.49 16.71
CA TYR A 122 -7.32 -0.49 16.64
C TYR A 122 -7.01 -1.87 17.25
N VAL A 123 -5.76 -2.15 17.65
CA VAL A 123 -5.39 -3.48 18.17
C VAL A 123 -4.87 -3.36 19.61
N ASP A 124 -3.57 -3.14 19.79
CA ASP A 124 -2.91 -3.10 21.10
C ASP A 124 -1.52 -2.45 21.02
N GLU A 125 -1.06 -1.89 22.15
CA GLU A 125 0.24 -1.22 22.21
C GLU A 125 1.43 -2.19 22.27
N ALA A 126 1.24 -3.40 22.80
CA ALA A 126 2.29 -4.41 22.90
C ALA A 126 2.70 -4.90 21.50
N SER A 127 1.75 -5.34 20.69
CA SER A 127 2.00 -5.77 19.30
C SER A 127 2.57 -4.65 18.46
N LYS A 128 2.12 -3.40 18.67
CA LYS A 128 2.72 -2.22 18.01
C LYS A 128 4.21 -2.09 18.35
N LYS A 129 4.57 -2.25 19.63
CA LYS A 129 5.97 -2.14 20.07
C LYS A 129 6.83 -3.23 19.43
N GLU A 130 6.37 -4.47 19.40
CA GLU A 130 7.07 -5.56 18.71
C GLU A 130 7.33 -5.26 17.23
N ILE A 131 6.29 -4.84 16.49
CA ILE A 131 6.41 -4.49 15.06
C ILE A 131 7.42 -3.35 14.88
N LYS A 132 7.31 -2.33 15.72
CA LYS A 132 8.19 -1.16 15.66
C LYS A 132 9.64 -1.54 15.92
N ASP A 133 9.90 -2.37 16.93
CA ASP A 133 11.25 -2.76 17.32
C ASP A 133 11.92 -3.62 16.23
N ILE A 134 11.18 -4.58 15.63
CA ILE A 134 11.66 -5.38 14.48
C ILE A 134 12.02 -4.48 13.29
N LEU A 135 11.15 -3.53 12.94
CA LEU A 135 11.39 -2.62 11.82
C LEU A 135 12.59 -1.70 12.07
N ILE A 136 12.70 -1.12 13.27
CA ILE A 136 13.81 -0.22 13.62
C ILE A 136 15.15 -0.95 13.68
N GLN A 137 15.15 -2.19 14.19
CA GLN A 137 16.35 -3.00 14.27
C GLN A 137 16.90 -3.34 12.88
N TYR A 138 16.02 -3.59 11.91
CA TYR A 138 16.43 -3.81 10.53
C TYR A 138 16.89 -2.52 9.84
N ASP A 139 16.00 -1.51 9.78
CA ASP A 139 16.31 -0.22 9.16
C ASP A 139 15.46 0.91 9.76
N GLN A 140 16.13 1.94 10.27
CA GLN A 140 15.47 3.14 10.78
C GLN A 140 14.66 3.89 9.70
N THR A 141 15.04 3.79 8.43
CA THR A 141 14.37 4.55 7.34
C THR A 141 12.96 4.05 7.02
N LEU A 142 12.60 2.84 7.47
CA LEU A 142 11.24 2.29 7.40
C LEU A 142 10.22 3.15 8.17
N LEU A 143 10.66 3.81 9.25
CA LEU A 143 9.79 4.62 10.10
C LEU A 143 10.18 6.09 10.13
N VAL A 144 11.47 6.43 10.02
CA VAL A 144 11.94 7.81 10.09
C VAL A 144 12.31 8.30 8.69
N ALA A 145 11.84 9.48 8.31
CA ALA A 145 12.12 10.03 6.99
C ALA A 145 13.52 10.64 6.95
N ASP A 146 14.23 10.45 5.84
CA ASP A 146 15.52 11.08 5.60
C ASP A 146 15.33 12.57 5.28
N PRO A 147 15.86 13.50 6.09
CA PRO A 147 15.63 14.93 5.94
C PRO A 147 16.45 15.56 4.80
N ARG A 148 17.39 14.84 4.19
CA ARG A 148 18.33 15.41 3.20
C ARG A 148 17.63 15.86 1.91
N CYS A 149 17.95 17.07 1.47
CA CYS A 149 17.45 17.71 0.26
C CYS A 149 18.61 18.28 -0.59
N CYS A 150 18.36 18.53 -1.88
CA CYS A 150 19.36 19.13 -2.76
C CYS A 150 19.57 20.60 -2.40
N GLU A 151 20.83 20.99 -2.17
CA GLU A 151 21.18 22.39 -1.92
C GLU A 151 21.02 23.24 -3.19
N SER A 152 20.68 24.51 -3.00
CA SER A 152 20.60 25.50 -4.08
C SER A 152 21.98 25.78 -4.71
N LYS A 153 22.00 26.03 -6.02
CA LYS A 153 23.20 26.48 -6.75
C LYS A 153 23.65 27.86 -6.25
N LYS A 154 24.96 28.07 -6.17
CA LYS A 154 25.57 29.39 -5.88
C LYS A 154 26.24 29.96 -7.14
N PHE A 155 26.35 31.29 -7.24
CA PHE A 155 27.04 31.95 -8.36
C PHE A 155 28.55 31.61 -8.37
N GLY A 156 29.22 31.72 -9.52
CA GLY A 156 30.66 31.46 -9.63
C GLY A 156 31.05 29.98 -9.79
N GLY A 157 30.09 29.13 -10.16
CA GLY A 157 30.35 27.73 -10.47
C GLY A 157 29.13 27.01 -11.03
N PRO A 158 29.29 25.76 -11.49
CA PRO A 158 28.19 25.00 -12.07
C PRO A 158 27.19 24.49 -11.01
N GLY A 159 27.59 24.30 -9.75
CA GLY A 159 26.78 23.64 -8.72
C GLY A 159 26.70 24.38 -7.39
N ALA A 160 26.25 23.66 -6.35
CA ALA A 160 26.15 24.20 -4.98
C ALA A 160 27.54 24.56 -4.41
N HIS A 161 28.53 23.67 -4.54
CA HIS A 161 29.89 23.88 -4.03
C HIS A 161 30.96 24.00 -5.12
N ALA A 162 30.80 23.32 -6.24
CA ALA A 162 31.79 23.34 -7.32
C ALA A 162 31.97 24.76 -7.89
N ARG A 163 33.21 25.18 -8.08
CA ARG A 163 33.60 26.47 -8.68
C ARG A 163 34.19 26.26 -10.06
N TYR A 164 34.11 27.27 -10.91
CA TYR A 164 34.80 27.23 -12.20
C TYR A 164 36.32 27.21 -12.00
N GLN A 165 37.03 26.58 -12.94
CA GLN A 165 38.49 26.52 -12.90
C GLN A 165 39.08 27.93 -12.94
N LYS A 166 40.00 28.21 -12.01
CA LYS A 166 40.74 29.48 -11.98
C LYS A 166 41.98 29.36 -12.85
N SER A 167 42.14 30.25 -13.83
CA SER A 167 43.35 30.38 -14.64
C SER A 167 44.27 31.46 -14.07
N TYR A 168 45.57 31.17 -14.04
CA TYR A 168 46.62 32.15 -13.73
C TYR A 168 47.44 32.44 -15.00
N ARG A 169 48.23 33.50 -14.97
CA ARG A 169 49.21 33.86 -16.00
C ARG A 169 50.57 33.30 -15.60
#